data_AF-A0A1M6MDY2-F1
#
_entry.id   AF-A0A1M6MDY2-F1
#
_cell.length_a   1.000
_cell.length_b   1.000
_cell.length_c   1.000
_cell.angle_alpha   90.00
_cell.angle_beta   90.00
_cell.angle_gamma   90.00
#
_symmetry.space_group_name_H-M   'P 1'
#
loop_
_entity.id
_entity.type
_entity.pdbx_description
1 polymer ?
#
loop_
_entity_poly.entity_id
_entity_poly.type
_entity_poly.pdbx_seq_one_letter_code
_entity_poly.pdbx_strand_id
1 'polypeptide(L)'
;MTNPDADDAGHGRQVQDAHVVWRRIFLSRDWDALPELLADDVTYHSPADPMPLRGKDAFVASLQQSFGLFEDFEYAREFAGDDGHVLEFRGRVGELPTLGGALIGAAVFILVLRRKQAEDAGKPRFSVSDLVPYCLLLLLVLVTRLISPVRQAVGDLTLSWSLEGGYEGTFQPFYHPGTLLFLTLFLSALFTGRGRFLPGAVSAAMRRLFPVSVALLVMLALSRLMVHADMIASLAAAAAGVGQAWPLLAPYVGVLGTFITGSATSSNILFTEFQVSTAHSVDVPPAILVAAHGFGLAIGNIVAPHNIIAGSATVGLIGREGEALASTLRPCLIYAAIGG
;
A
#
# COMPACT_ATOMS: atom_id res chain seq x y z
N MET A 1 -39.71 -44.57 -17.68
CA MET A 1 -39.52 -43.19 -18.18
C MET A 1 -39.45 -42.29 -16.96
N THR A 2 -38.26 -42.22 -16.36
CA THR A 2 -37.90 -41.19 -15.38
C THR A 2 -37.73 -39.90 -16.16
N ASN A 3 -38.49 -38.88 -15.79
CA ASN A 3 -38.46 -37.57 -16.44
C ASN A 3 -37.11 -36.89 -16.13
N PRO A 4 -36.19 -36.72 -17.10
CA PRO A 4 -34.88 -36.10 -16.86
C PRO A 4 -34.98 -34.63 -16.43
N ASP A 5 -36.09 -33.97 -16.77
CA ASP A 5 -36.27 -32.53 -16.55
C ASP A 5 -36.66 -32.17 -15.10
N ALA A 6 -37.01 -33.16 -14.27
CA ALA A 6 -37.44 -32.93 -12.88
C ALA A 6 -36.27 -32.79 -11.90
N ASP A 7 -35.15 -33.51 -12.14
CA ASP A 7 -33.93 -33.40 -11.33
C ASP A 7 -33.20 -32.07 -11.62
N ASP A 8 -33.23 -31.60 -12.87
CA ASP A 8 -32.56 -30.37 -13.30
C ASP A 8 -33.22 -29.11 -12.72
N ALA A 9 -34.56 -29.11 -12.63
CA ALA A 9 -35.31 -28.02 -12.00
C ALA A 9 -35.14 -27.96 -10.46
N GLY A 10 -34.93 -29.12 -9.82
CA GLY A 10 -34.66 -29.22 -8.38
C GLY A 10 -33.24 -28.78 -8.04
N HIS A 11 -32.26 -29.20 -8.85
CA HIS A 11 -30.86 -28.82 -8.72
C HIS A 11 -30.67 -27.31 -8.93
N GLY A 12 -31.29 -26.75 -9.97
CA GLY A 12 -31.25 -25.30 -10.24
C GLY A 12 -31.81 -24.44 -9.10
N ARG A 13 -32.88 -24.88 -8.41
CA ARG A 13 -33.43 -24.17 -7.24
C ARG A 13 -32.50 -24.22 -6.04
N GLN A 14 -31.91 -25.38 -5.76
CA GLN A 14 -31.03 -25.58 -4.62
C GLN A 14 -29.72 -24.78 -4.78
N VAL A 15 -29.21 -24.68 -6.02
CA VAL A 15 -28.07 -23.83 -6.38
C VAL A 15 -28.43 -22.35 -6.26
N GLN A 16 -29.60 -21.93 -6.77
CA GLN A 16 -30.07 -20.54 -6.65
C GLN A 16 -30.18 -20.11 -5.17
N ASP A 17 -30.69 -20.99 -4.31
CA ASP A 17 -30.81 -20.74 -2.87
C ASP A 17 -29.44 -20.68 -2.19
N ALA A 18 -28.49 -21.53 -2.59
CA ALA A 18 -27.13 -21.54 -2.04
C ALA A 18 -26.38 -20.24 -2.33
N HIS A 19 -26.48 -19.66 -3.54
CA HIS A 19 -25.83 -18.38 -3.86
C HIS A 19 -26.40 -17.20 -3.08
N VAL A 20 -27.70 -17.22 -2.77
CA VAL A 20 -28.32 -16.18 -1.93
C VAL A 20 -27.82 -16.26 -0.49
N VAL A 21 -27.69 -17.46 0.08
CA VAL A 21 -27.13 -17.64 1.43
C VAL A 21 -25.63 -17.33 1.44
N TRP A 22 -24.89 -17.72 0.41
CA TRP A 22 -23.49 -17.35 0.22
C TRP A 22 -23.30 -15.84 0.22
N ARG A 23 -24.09 -15.12 -0.60
CA ARG A 23 -24.06 -13.66 -0.65
C ARG A 23 -24.36 -13.05 0.72
N ARG A 24 -25.36 -13.58 1.45
CA ARG A 24 -25.68 -13.11 2.80
C ARG A 24 -24.47 -13.26 3.72
N ILE A 25 -23.88 -14.45 3.80
CA ILE A 25 -22.76 -14.76 4.69
C ILE A 25 -21.59 -13.83 4.47
N PHE A 26 -21.24 -13.56 3.22
CA PHE A 26 -20.12 -12.68 2.89
C PHE A 26 -20.43 -11.20 3.20
N LEU A 27 -21.67 -10.76 3.01
CA LEU A 27 -22.09 -9.39 3.37
C LEU A 27 -22.23 -9.20 4.88
N SER A 28 -22.71 -10.21 5.62
CA SER A 28 -22.86 -10.16 7.07
C SER A 28 -21.63 -10.62 7.85
N ARG A 29 -20.60 -11.14 7.16
CA ARG A 29 -19.40 -11.77 7.73
C ARG A 29 -19.72 -12.90 8.71
N ASP A 30 -20.75 -13.67 8.39
CA ASP A 30 -21.23 -14.77 9.23
C ASP A 30 -20.45 -16.06 8.89
N TRP A 31 -19.16 -16.07 9.23
CA TRP A 31 -18.24 -17.16 8.87
C TRP A 31 -18.62 -18.49 9.52
N ASP A 32 -19.35 -18.46 10.64
CA ASP A 32 -19.83 -19.64 11.34
C ASP A 32 -20.91 -20.40 10.55
N ALA A 33 -21.67 -19.70 9.71
CA ALA A 33 -22.67 -20.30 8.83
C ALA A 33 -22.10 -20.84 7.50
N LEU A 34 -20.86 -20.48 7.15
CA LEU A 34 -20.24 -20.88 5.88
C LEU A 34 -20.02 -22.40 5.74
N PRO A 35 -19.57 -23.15 6.78
CA PRO A 35 -19.38 -24.60 6.68
C PRO A 35 -20.61 -25.40 6.25
N GLU A 36 -21.81 -24.91 6.56
CA GLU A 36 -23.09 -25.59 6.23
C GLU A 36 -23.40 -25.55 4.72
N LEU A 37 -22.83 -24.59 3.98
CA LEU A 37 -22.98 -24.46 2.53
C LEU A 37 -21.91 -25.22 1.74
N LEU A 38 -20.85 -25.67 2.40
CA LEU A 38 -19.72 -26.31 1.73
C LEU A 38 -19.93 -27.83 1.67
N ALA A 39 -19.49 -28.44 0.57
CA ALA A 39 -19.29 -29.89 0.53
C ALA A 39 -18.14 -30.29 1.47
N ASP A 40 -18.17 -31.51 2.01
CA ASP A 40 -17.11 -32.01 2.91
C ASP A 40 -15.74 -32.10 2.22
N ASP A 41 -15.74 -32.29 0.90
CA ASP A 41 -14.58 -32.35 0.02
C ASP A 41 -14.31 -31.04 -0.74
N VAL A 42 -14.83 -29.91 -0.23
CA VAL A 42 -14.62 -28.60 -0.86
C VAL A 42 -13.14 -28.36 -1.15
N THR A 43 -12.89 -27.90 -2.37
CA THR A 43 -11.56 -27.59 -2.86
C THR A 43 -11.53 -26.11 -3.27
N TYR A 44 -10.73 -25.30 -2.57
CA TYR A 44 -10.52 -23.90 -2.88
C TYR A 44 -9.33 -23.73 -3.80
N HIS A 45 -9.56 -23.12 -4.95
CA HIS A 45 -8.52 -22.71 -5.87
C HIS A 45 -8.32 -21.20 -5.73
N SER A 46 -7.23 -20.80 -5.09
CA SER A 46 -6.84 -19.40 -5.01
C SER A 46 -6.14 -19.00 -6.31
N PRO A 47 -6.43 -17.82 -6.89
CA PRO A 47 -5.64 -17.30 -8.00
C PRO A 47 -4.17 -17.04 -7.62
N ALA A 48 -3.88 -17.00 -6.32
CA ALA A 48 -2.59 -16.65 -5.77
C ALA A 48 -1.79 -17.84 -5.21
N ASP A 49 -2.38 -19.05 -5.20
CA ASP A 49 -1.75 -20.31 -4.74
C ASP A 49 -2.25 -21.46 -5.63
N PRO A 50 -1.40 -22.11 -6.43
CA PRO A 50 -1.80 -23.17 -7.34
C PRO A 50 -1.99 -24.51 -6.62
N MET A 51 -1.63 -24.61 -5.33
CA MET A 51 -1.96 -25.78 -4.54
C MET A 51 -3.36 -25.58 -3.92
N PRO A 52 -4.36 -26.37 -4.32
CA PRO A 52 -5.70 -26.16 -3.82
C PRO A 52 -5.82 -26.52 -2.33
N LEU A 53 -6.41 -25.61 -1.55
CA LEU A 53 -6.76 -25.88 -0.16
C LEU A 53 -7.96 -26.82 -0.12
N ARG A 54 -7.86 -27.90 0.66
CA ARG A 54 -8.90 -28.92 0.77
C ARG A 54 -9.53 -28.93 2.16
N GLY A 55 -10.85 -29.06 2.19
CA GLY A 55 -11.63 -29.17 3.41
C GLY A 55 -12.17 -27.84 3.92
N LYS A 56 -13.26 -27.94 4.69
CA LYS A 56 -14.08 -26.81 5.16
C LYS A 56 -13.29 -25.82 6.02
N ASP A 57 -12.51 -26.31 6.97
CA ASP A 57 -11.79 -25.45 7.93
C ASP A 57 -10.75 -24.57 7.21
N ALA A 58 -9.97 -25.17 6.30
CA ALA A 58 -8.97 -24.45 5.52
C ALA A 58 -9.61 -23.41 4.58
N PHE A 59 -10.74 -23.77 3.97
CA PHE A 59 -11.54 -22.87 3.13
C PHE A 59 -12.04 -21.65 3.91
N VAL A 60 -12.68 -21.88 5.06
CA VAL A 60 -13.26 -20.81 5.90
C VAL A 60 -12.17 -19.90 6.46
N ALA A 61 -11.07 -20.46 6.97
CA ALA A 61 -9.96 -19.66 7.49
C ALA A 61 -9.33 -18.76 6.42
N SER A 62 -9.13 -19.28 5.21
CA SER A 62 -8.56 -18.53 4.08
C SER A 62 -9.46 -17.35 3.67
N LEU A 63 -10.78 -17.58 3.61
CA LEU A 63 -11.73 -16.52 3.30
C LEU A 63 -11.86 -15.51 4.43
N GLN A 64 -11.93 -15.96 5.68
CA GLN A 64 -11.99 -15.06 6.83
C GLN A 64 -10.78 -14.12 6.87
N GLN A 65 -9.58 -14.65 6.58
CA GLN A 65 -8.37 -13.83 6.46
C GLN A 65 -8.46 -12.86 5.28
N SER A 66 -8.80 -13.34 4.08
CA SER A 66 -8.84 -12.53 2.87
C SER A 66 -9.90 -11.43 2.94
N PHE A 67 -11.10 -11.77 3.39
CA PHE A 67 -12.25 -10.86 3.48
C PHE A 67 -12.24 -10.01 4.75
N GLY A 68 -11.51 -10.42 5.78
CA GLY A 68 -11.27 -9.63 6.99
C GLY A 68 -10.41 -8.39 6.76
N LEU A 69 -9.57 -8.39 5.70
CA LEU A 69 -8.72 -7.26 5.33
C LEU A 69 -9.48 -6.12 4.65
N PHE A 70 -10.62 -6.43 4.05
CA PHE A 70 -11.41 -5.46 3.31
C PHE A 70 -12.43 -4.76 4.23
N GLU A 71 -12.65 -3.48 4.00
CA GLU A 71 -13.71 -2.62 4.52
C GLU A 71 -14.72 -2.34 3.40
N ASP A 72 -15.95 -1.97 3.76
CA ASP A 72 -17.03 -1.61 2.81
C ASP A 72 -17.23 -2.67 1.72
N PHE A 73 -17.46 -3.91 2.15
CA PHE A 73 -17.58 -5.06 1.27
C PHE A 73 -18.94 -5.05 0.55
N GLU A 74 -18.91 -4.93 -0.77
CA GLU A 74 -20.10 -4.79 -1.61
C GLU A 74 -20.16 -5.90 -2.65
N TYR A 75 -21.37 -6.41 -2.86
CA TYR A 75 -21.65 -7.30 -3.98
C TYR A 75 -21.76 -6.47 -5.26
N ALA A 76 -20.93 -6.76 -6.25
CA ALA A 76 -20.88 -5.99 -7.50
C ALA A 76 -21.78 -6.60 -8.57
N ARG A 77 -21.62 -7.89 -8.88
CA ARG A 77 -22.40 -8.61 -9.90
C ARG A 77 -22.20 -10.12 -9.80
N GLU A 78 -23.03 -10.87 -10.49
CA GLU A 78 -22.88 -12.31 -10.69
C GLU A 78 -22.83 -12.66 -12.17
N PHE A 79 -22.15 -13.77 -12.46
CA PHE A 79 -22.21 -14.46 -13.73
C PHE A 79 -22.67 -15.89 -13.46
N ALA A 80 -23.70 -16.33 -14.16
CA ALA A 80 -24.18 -17.70 -14.10
C ALA A 80 -24.02 -18.34 -15.48
N GLY A 81 -23.53 -19.58 -15.49
CA GLY A 81 -23.48 -20.43 -16.67
C GLY A 81 -23.80 -21.87 -16.28
N ASP A 82 -23.86 -22.75 -17.28
CA ASP A 82 -24.24 -24.16 -17.09
C ASP A 82 -23.25 -24.91 -16.17
N ASP A 83 -21.98 -24.49 -16.16
CA ASP A 83 -20.90 -25.10 -15.37
C ASP A 83 -20.67 -24.45 -13.99
N GLY A 84 -21.42 -23.39 -13.65
CA GLY A 84 -21.33 -22.77 -12.31
C GLY A 84 -21.58 -21.27 -12.25
N HIS A 85 -21.32 -20.70 -11.07
CA HIS A 85 -21.57 -19.30 -10.75
C HIS A 85 -20.30 -18.58 -10.30
N VAL A 86 -20.17 -17.32 -10.70
CA VAL A 86 -19.13 -16.39 -10.25
C VAL A 86 -19.80 -15.21 -9.57
N LEU A 87 -19.40 -14.94 -8.33
CA LEU A 87 -19.85 -13.78 -7.55
C LEU A 87 -18.71 -12.77 -7.47
N GLU A 88 -18.87 -11.59 -8.07
CA GLU A 88 -17.92 -10.50 -7.96
C GLU A 88 -18.25 -9.64 -6.74
N PHE A 89 -17.27 -9.48 -5.86
CA PHE A 89 -17.33 -8.58 -4.73
C PHE A 89 -16.24 -7.51 -4.83
N ARG A 90 -16.51 -6.34 -4.26
CA ARG A 90 -15.59 -5.22 -4.16
C ARG A 90 -15.42 -4.84 -2.71
N GLY A 91 -14.19 -4.54 -2.31
CA GLY A 91 -13.87 -4.10 -0.96
C GLY A 91 -12.63 -3.23 -0.98
N ARG A 92 -12.47 -2.38 0.05
CA ARG A 92 -11.30 -1.49 0.18
C ARG A 92 -10.40 -1.97 1.30
N VAL A 93 -9.08 -1.95 1.13
CA VAL A 93 -8.17 -2.27 2.24
C VAL A 93 -8.09 -1.05 3.16
N GLY A 94 -8.33 -1.25 4.46
CA GLY A 94 -8.37 -0.17 5.46
C GLY A 94 -7.02 0.52 5.68
N GLU A 95 -7.03 1.86 5.78
CA GLU A 95 -5.84 2.68 6.11
C GLU A 95 -5.64 2.86 7.63
N LEU A 96 -6.57 2.37 8.45
CA LEU A 96 -6.53 2.52 9.91
C LEU A 96 -5.28 1.89 10.56
N PRO A 97 -4.85 0.67 10.19
CA PRO A 97 -3.67 0.06 10.80
C PRO A 97 -2.38 0.86 10.55
N THR A 98 -2.23 1.44 9.36
CA THR A 98 -1.04 2.22 9.00
C THR A 98 -1.02 3.56 9.73
N LEU A 99 -2.15 4.25 9.83
CA LEU A 99 -2.29 5.48 10.62
C LEU A 99 -2.05 5.21 12.12
N GLY A 100 -2.63 4.14 12.67
CA GLY A 100 -2.43 3.73 14.05
C GLY A 100 -0.97 3.42 14.37
N GLY A 101 -0.30 2.66 13.49
CA GLY A 101 1.13 2.35 13.60
C GLY A 101 2.00 3.61 13.61
N ALA A 102 1.72 4.57 12.72
CA ALA A 102 2.46 5.83 12.67
C ALA A 102 2.30 6.66 13.95
N LEU A 103 1.09 6.75 14.51
CA LEU A 103 0.82 7.48 15.76
C LEU A 103 1.50 6.83 16.97
N ILE A 104 1.43 5.50 17.08
CA ILE A 104 2.11 4.75 18.14
C ILE A 104 3.63 4.92 18.01
N GLY A 105 4.17 4.79 16.81
CA GLY A 105 5.59 5.00 16.53
C GLY A 105 6.06 6.40 16.94
N ALA A 106 5.29 7.44 16.58
CA ALA A 106 5.58 8.81 16.99
C ALA A 106 5.52 9.00 18.52
N ALA A 107 4.52 8.42 19.20
CA ALA A 107 4.39 8.48 20.65
C ALA A 107 5.57 7.80 21.35
N VAL A 108 5.96 6.61 20.91
CA VAL A 108 7.13 5.87 21.42
C VAL A 108 8.41 6.67 21.18
N PHE A 109 8.58 7.23 19.97
CA PHE A 109 9.73 8.07 19.64
C PHE A 109 9.85 9.27 20.59
N ILE A 110 8.75 10.01 20.81
CA ILE A 110 8.71 11.13 21.75
C ILE A 110 9.02 10.68 23.18
N LEU A 111 8.48 9.54 23.62
CA LEU A 111 8.74 9.00 24.97
C LEU A 111 10.23 8.68 25.17
N VAL A 112 10.87 8.06 24.18
CA VAL A 112 12.30 7.73 24.20
C VAL A 112 13.15 9.01 24.22
N LEU A 113 12.80 10.00 23.40
CA LEU A 113 13.47 11.30 23.36
C LEU A 113 13.33 12.06 24.69
N ARG A 114 12.16 12.00 25.34
CA ARG A 114 11.95 12.61 26.66
C ARG A 114 12.75 11.92 27.76
N ARG A 115 13.03 10.61 27.63
CA ARG A 115 13.85 9.86 28.59
C ARG A 115 15.34 10.14 28.44
N LYS A 116 15.81 10.37 27.21
CA LYS A 116 17.18 10.82 26.94
C LYS A 116 17.19 12.35 26.92
N GLN A 117 17.27 12.98 28.10
CA GLN A 117 17.51 14.42 28.21
C GLN A 117 18.59 14.83 27.20
N ALA A 118 18.22 15.62 26.20
CA ALA A 118 19.21 16.35 25.43
C ALA A 118 19.86 17.34 26.41
N GLU A 119 21.20 17.31 26.51
CA GLU A 119 21.95 18.42 27.10
C GLU A 119 21.40 19.73 26.52
N ASP A 120 21.26 20.75 27.37
CA ASP A 120 20.63 22.05 27.12
C ASP A 120 21.17 22.76 25.84
N ALA A 121 20.76 22.28 24.67
CA ALA A 121 20.82 23.01 23.43
C ALA A 121 19.70 24.03 23.52
N GLY A 122 20.06 25.30 23.73
CA GLY A 122 19.16 26.40 24.06
C GLY A 122 17.79 26.29 23.37
N LYS A 123 16.72 26.35 24.18
CA LYS A 123 15.34 26.11 23.74
C LYS A 123 15.04 26.88 22.45
N PRO A 124 14.81 26.21 21.31
CA PRO A 124 14.37 26.91 20.11
C PRO A 124 13.07 27.65 20.42
N ARG A 125 12.92 28.89 19.93
CA ARG A 125 11.68 29.67 20.07
C ARG A 125 10.61 29.05 19.18
N PHE A 126 9.99 28.00 19.67
CA PHE A 126 8.91 27.30 19.02
C PHE A 126 7.59 28.01 19.32
N SER A 127 6.89 28.48 18.29
CA SER A 127 5.52 28.98 18.43
C SER A 127 4.53 27.89 18.05
N VAL A 128 3.42 27.80 18.80
CA VAL A 128 2.31 26.88 18.47
C VAL A 128 1.77 27.14 17.05
N SER A 129 1.90 28.37 16.56
CA SER A 129 1.55 28.72 15.17
C SER A 129 2.33 27.95 14.10
N ASP A 130 3.50 27.40 14.44
CA ASP A 130 4.37 26.71 13.48
C ASP A 130 3.97 25.24 13.30
N LEU A 131 3.12 24.72 14.20
CA LEU A 131 2.47 23.40 14.08
C LEU A 131 1.23 23.42 13.19
N VAL A 132 0.65 24.59 12.95
CA VAL A 132 -0.63 24.75 12.24
C VAL A 132 -0.68 23.98 10.91
N PRO A 133 0.35 24.01 10.03
CA PRO A 133 0.32 23.24 8.79
C PRO A 133 0.25 21.74 9.00
N TYR A 134 0.99 21.21 9.98
CA TYR A 134 0.99 19.78 10.28
C TYR A 134 -0.33 19.34 10.90
N CYS A 135 -0.88 20.12 11.83
CA CYS A 135 -2.18 19.85 12.44
C CYS A 135 -3.32 19.93 11.42
N LEU A 136 -3.31 20.93 10.53
CA LEU A 136 -4.32 21.07 9.47
C LEU A 136 -4.23 19.94 8.46
N LEU A 137 -3.02 19.55 8.04
CA LEU A 137 -2.84 18.42 7.14
C LEU A 137 -3.39 17.13 7.76
N LEU A 138 -2.99 16.86 9.01
CA LEU A 138 -3.43 15.68 9.73
C LEU A 138 -4.95 15.68 9.92
N LEU A 139 -5.55 16.81 10.30
CA LEU A 139 -6.99 16.95 10.42
C LEU A 139 -7.70 16.69 9.08
N LEU A 140 -7.23 17.30 7.99
CA LEU A 140 -7.82 17.13 6.66
C LEU A 140 -7.72 15.68 6.19
N VAL A 141 -6.57 15.02 6.38
CA VAL A 141 -6.39 13.61 6.04
C VAL A 141 -7.33 12.74 6.89
N LEU A 142 -7.38 12.93 8.20
CA LEU A 142 -8.25 12.14 9.07
C LEU A 142 -9.74 12.33 8.73
N VAL A 143 -10.17 13.58 8.51
CA VAL A 143 -11.56 13.89 8.14
C VAL A 143 -11.94 13.27 6.79
N THR A 144 -11.08 13.37 5.78
CA THR A 144 -11.34 12.84 4.43
C THR A 144 -11.26 11.32 4.33
N ARG A 145 -10.54 10.66 5.26
CA ARG A 145 -10.37 9.19 5.26
C ARG A 145 -11.32 8.47 6.22
N LEU A 146 -11.58 9.03 7.40
CA LEU A 146 -12.34 8.35 8.47
C LEU A 146 -13.84 8.67 8.49
N ILE A 147 -14.25 9.86 8.05
CA ILE A 147 -15.68 10.23 8.09
C ILE A 147 -16.34 9.77 6.79
N SER A 148 -17.07 8.64 6.84
CA SER A 148 -17.66 8.00 5.65
C SER A 148 -18.48 8.96 4.77
N PRO A 149 -19.36 9.83 5.31
CA PRO A 149 -20.10 10.80 4.48
C PRO A 149 -19.19 11.79 3.75
N VAL A 150 -18.11 12.26 4.40
CA VAL A 150 -17.16 13.19 3.79
C VAL A 150 -16.34 12.47 2.74
N ARG A 151 -15.85 11.26 3.04
CA ARG A 151 -15.08 10.42 2.13
C ARG A 151 -15.83 10.17 0.82
N GLN A 152 -17.11 9.82 0.91
CA GLN A 152 -17.98 9.63 -0.27
C GLN A 152 -18.09 10.94 -1.04
N ALA A 153 -18.49 12.03 -0.37
CA ALA A 153 -18.65 13.33 -1.02
C ALA A 153 -17.37 13.84 -1.73
N VAL A 154 -16.18 13.59 -1.18
CA VAL A 154 -14.91 13.98 -1.83
C VAL A 154 -14.40 12.98 -2.87
N GLY A 155 -14.86 11.72 -2.80
CA GLY A 155 -14.48 10.64 -3.72
C GLY A 155 -15.33 10.57 -4.99
N ASP A 156 -16.54 11.16 -4.97
CA ASP A 156 -17.50 11.10 -6.07
C ASP A 156 -16.98 11.74 -7.36
N LEU A 157 -16.18 12.82 -7.26
CA LEU A 157 -15.57 13.43 -8.42
C LEU A 157 -14.32 12.66 -8.86
N THR A 158 -14.51 11.75 -9.80
CA THR A 158 -13.42 11.00 -10.44
C THR A 158 -13.22 11.47 -11.88
N LEU A 159 -12.03 11.98 -12.18
CA LEU A 159 -11.59 12.32 -13.52
C LEU A 159 -10.82 11.13 -14.10
N SER A 160 -11.43 10.43 -15.06
CA SER A 160 -10.77 9.35 -15.80
C SER A 160 -10.22 9.86 -17.13
N TRP A 161 -9.05 9.38 -17.51
CA TRP A 161 -8.46 9.62 -18.82
C TRP A 161 -7.91 8.32 -19.40
N SER A 162 -7.88 8.26 -20.73
CA SER A 162 -7.26 7.17 -21.49
C SER A 162 -6.47 7.74 -22.67
N LEU A 163 -5.27 7.24 -22.90
CA LEU A 163 -4.45 7.49 -24.08
C LEU A 163 -4.36 6.23 -24.94
N GLU A 164 -4.04 6.42 -26.23
CA GLU A 164 -3.73 5.31 -27.14
C GLU A 164 -2.57 4.45 -26.60
N GLY A 165 -2.64 3.13 -26.83
CA GLY A 165 -1.68 2.18 -26.29
C GLY A 165 -2.03 1.60 -24.92
N GLY A 166 -3.27 1.76 -24.45
CA GLY A 166 -3.76 1.14 -23.21
C GLY A 166 -3.38 1.88 -21.92
N TYR A 167 -2.95 3.14 -22.03
CA TYR A 167 -2.64 3.96 -20.86
C TYR A 167 -3.90 4.60 -20.32
N GLU A 168 -4.32 4.20 -19.13
CA GLU A 168 -5.47 4.78 -18.44
C GLU A 168 -5.10 5.24 -17.04
N GLY A 169 -5.85 6.21 -16.53
CA GLY A 169 -5.66 6.73 -15.19
C GLY A 169 -6.89 7.41 -14.65
N THR A 170 -7.05 7.33 -13.33
CA THR A 170 -8.11 8.01 -12.58
C THR A 170 -7.51 8.99 -11.60
N PHE A 171 -8.09 10.18 -11.52
CA PHE A 171 -7.69 11.22 -10.58
C PHE A 171 -8.91 11.70 -9.80
N GLN A 172 -8.83 11.64 -8.47
CA GLN A 172 -9.89 12.10 -7.56
C GLN A 172 -9.43 13.40 -6.88
N PRO A 173 -9.76 14.59 -7.42
CA PRO A 173 -9.10 15.83 -7.00
C PRO A 173 -9.22 16.11 -5.50
N PHE A 174 -10.39 15.88 -4.90
CA PHE A 174 -10.65 16.21 -3.49
C PHE A 174 -10.21 15.11 -2.51
N TYR A 175 -10.02 13.88 -2.99
CA TYR A 175 -9.44 12.78 -2.21
C TYR A 175 -7.91 12.71 -2.35
N HIS A 176 -7.34 13.32 -3.39
CA HIS A 176 -5.92 13.21 -3.72
C HIS A 176 -5.01 13.88 -2.66
N PRO A 177 -3.99 13.17 -2.14
CA PRO A 177 -3.09 13.70 -1.11
C PRO A 177 -2.41 15.02 -1.50
N GLY A 178 -2.06 15.18 -2.79
CA GLY A 178 -1.46 16.41 -3.31
C GLY A 178 -2.38 17.63 -3.16
N THR A 179 -3.68 17.47 -3.38
CA THR A 179 -4.65 18.55 -3.22
C THR A 179 -4.82 18.92 -1.76
N LEU A 180 -4.83 17.93 -0.86
CA LEU A 180 -4.86 18.15 0.59
C LEU A 180 -3.63 18.92 1.07
N LEU A 181 -2.44 18.62 0.53
CA LEU A 181 -1.21 19.37 0.81
C LEU A 181 -1.31 20.83 0.35
N PHE A 182 -1.81 21.08 -0.86
CA PHE A 182 -2.04 22.45 -1.35
C PHE A 182 -3.05 23.18 -0.48
N LEU A 183 -4.21 22.57 -0.20
CA LEU A 183 -5.25 23.16 0.65
C LEU A 183 -4.69 23.51 2.04
N THR A 184 -3.91 22.60 2.63
CA THR A 184 -3.22 22.84 3.90
C THR A 184 -2.31 24.06 3.81
N LEU A 185 -1.50 24.19 2.76
CA LEU A 185 -0.60 25.34 2.56
C LEU A 185 -1.39 26.66 2.55
N PHE A 186 -2.49 26.74 1.78
CA PHE A 186 -3.33 27.93 1.70
C PHE A 186 -4.03 28.25 3.03
N LEU A 187 -4.67 27.26 3.65
CA LEU A 187 -5.36 27.43 4.93
C LEU A 187 -4.39 27.85 6.04
N SER A 188 -3.22 27.23 6.09
CA SER A 188 -2.20 27.58 7.08
C SER A 188 -1.70 29.00 6.91
N ALA A 189 -1.49 29.44 5.66
CA ALA A 189 -1.07 30.80 5.37
C ALA A 189 -2.13 31.84 5.79
N LEU A 190 -3.41 31.49 5.68
CA LEU A 190 -4.53 32.30 6.13
C LEU A 190 -4.60 32.35 7.67
N PHE A 191 -4.62 31.20 8.34
CA PHE A 191 -4.75 31.11 9.80
C PHE A 191 -3.57 31.71 10.56
N THR A 192 -2.36 31.67 9.98
CA THR A 192 -1.16 32.25 10.61
C THR A 192 -0.89 33.70 10.18
N GLY A 193 -1.68 34.27 9.26
CA GLY A 193 -1.45 35.60 8.70
C GLY A 193 -0.18 35.69 7.85
N ARG A 194 0.38 34.56 7.41
CA ARG A 194 1.67 34.45 6.69
C ARG A 194 1.51 34.38 5.17
N GLY A 195 0.36 34.79 4.64
CA GLY A 195 0.04 34.80 3.20
C GLY A 195 1.10 35.47 2.31
N ARG A 196 1.83 36.46 2.82
CA ARG A 196 2.92 37.12 2.08
C ARG A 196 4.04 36.18 1.60
N PHE A 197 4.26 35.05 2.29
CA PHE A 197 5.32 34.09 1.93
C PHE A 197 4.85 33.05 0.92
N LEU A 198 3.54 32.99 0.64
CA LEU A 198 2.93 31.98 -0.20
C LEU A 198 3.45 31.99 -1.65
N PRO A 199 3.60 33.14 -2.35
CA PRO A 199 4.13 33.13 -3.71
C PRO A 199 5.57 32.60 -3.79
N GLY A 200 6.40 32.96 -2.79
CA GLY A 200 7.77 32.48 -2.69
C GLY A 200 7.84 30.96 -2.45
N ALA A 201 7.00 30.45 -1.54
CA ALA A 201 6.90 29.02 -1.25
C ALA A 201 6.41 28.22 -2.46
N VAL A 202 5.35 28.68 -3.14
CA VAL A 202 4.82 28.04 -4.36
C VAL A 202 5.87 28.06 -5.47
N SER A 203 6.54 29.18 -5.71
CA SER A 203 7.61 29.29 -6.70
C SER A 203 8.79 28.35 -6.41
N ALA A 204 9.19 28.21 -5.14
CA ALA A 204 10.23 27.27 -4.74
C ALA A 204 9.79 25.81 -4.99
N ALA A 205 8.54 25.46 -4.67
CA ALA A 205 7.98 24.15 -4.95
C ALA A 205 7.92 23.84 -6.45
N MET A 206 7.45 24.79 -7.27
CA MET A 206 7.38 24.64 -8.73
C MET A 206 8.77 24.43 -9.36
N ARG A 207 9.79 25.14 -8.89
CA ARG A 207 11.18 24.95 -9.35
C ARG A 207 11.74 23.58 -9.00
N ARG A 208 11.31 22.98 -7.88
CA ARG A 208 11.67 21.60 -7.52
C ARG A 208 10.95 20.56 -8.37
N LEU A 209 9.79 20.90 -8.94
CA LEU A 209 9.00 19.98 -9.74
C LEU A 209 9.74 19.53 -11.00
N PHE A 210 10.44 20.45 -11.68
CA PHE A 210 11.15 20.16 -12.93
C PHE A 210 12.19 19.02 -12.80
N PRO A 211 13.21 19.10 -11.91
CA PRO A 211 14.19 18.02 -11.78
C PRO A 211 13.55 16.70 -11.31
N VAL A 212 12.52 16.75 -10.47
CA VAL A 212 11.77 15.56 -10.04
C VAL A 212 11.06 14.90 -11.21
N SER A 213 10.36 15.67 -12.05
CA SER A 213 9.67 15.16 -13.23
C SER A 213 10.65 14.52 -14.22
N VAL A 214 11.80 15.16 -14.47
CA VAL A 214 12.83 14.58 -15.35
C VAL A 214 13.35 13.26 -14.77
N ALA A 215 13.66 13.22 -13.48
CA ALA A 215 14.10 11.99 -12.82
C ALA A 215 13.04 10.87 -12.93
N LEU A 216 11.76 11.18 -12.68
CA LEU A 216 10.66 10.23 -12.80
C LEU A 216 10.49 9.71 -14.24
N LEU A 217 10.60 10.58 -15.25
CA LEU A 217 10.54 10.18 -16.66
C LEU A 217 11.68 9.22 -17.02
N VAL A 218 12.90 9.51 -16.56
CA VAL A 218 14.06 8.63 -16.78
C VAL A 218 13.87 7.29 -16.07
N MET A 219 13.41 7.30 -14.81
CA MET A 219 13.15 6.06 -14.06
C MET A 219 12.05 5.22 -14.71
N LEU A 220 10.98 5.85 -15.20
CA LEU A 220 9.90 5.15 -15.89
C LEU A 220 10.38 4.57 -17.22
N ALA A 221 11.14 5.34 -18.00
CA ALA A 221 11.72 4.86 -19.25
C ALA A 221 12.67 3.67 -19.00
N LEU A 222 13.50 3.74 -17.96
CA LEU A 222 14.39 2.64 -17.56
C LEU A 222 13.60 1.41 -17.11
N SER A 223 12.59 1.58 -16.26
CA SER A 223 11.71 0.49 -15.84
C SER A 223 11.06 -0.21 -17.04
N ARG A 224 10.51 0.57 -17.99
CA ARG A 224 9.95 0.01 -19.22
C ARG A 224 11.01 -0.68 -20.06
N LEU A 225 12.21 -0.12 -20.18
CA LEU A 225 13.32 -0.77 -20.88
C LEU A 225 13.66 -2.12 -20.25
N MET A 226 13.74 -2.20 -18.91
CA MET A 226 14.04 -3.44 -18.19
C MET A 226 12.98 -4.52 -18.43
N VAL A 227 11.70 -4.12 -18.51
CA VAL A 227 10.60 -5.04 -18.85
C VAL A 227 10.72 -5.51 -20.31
N HIS A 228 10.87 -4.59 -21.27
CA HIS A 228 10.90 -4.93 -22.70
C HIS A 228 12.19 -5.66 -23.14
N ALA A 229 13.28 -5.52 -22.38
CA ALA A 229 14.55 -6.19 -22.64
C ALA A 229 14.69 -7.53 -21.86
N ASP A 230 13.60 -8.05 -21.27
CA ASP A 230 13.57 -9.28 -20.47
C ASP A 230 14.55 -9.32 -19.28
N MET A 231 15.05 -8.16 -18.86
CA MET A 231 15.93 -8.04 -17.69
C MET A 231 15.17 -8.41 -16.41
N ILE A 232 13.90 -8.01 -16.31
CA ILE A 232 13.02 -8.36 -15.20
C ILE A 232 12.84 -9.88 -15.09
N ALA A 233 12.56 -10.55 -16.22
CA ALA A 233 12.40 -12.00 -16.25
C ALA A 233 13.71 -12.72 -15.85
N SER A 234 14.86 -12.22 -16.30
CA SER A 234 16.18 -12.77 -15.94
C SER A 234 16.47 -12.64 -14.44
N LEU A 235 16.18 -11.48 -13.85
CA LEU A 235 16.30 -11.27 -12.40
C LEU A 235 15.33 -12.15 -11.62
N ALA A 236 14.09 -12.28 -12.10
CA ALA A 236 13.07 -13.12 -11.47
C ALA A 236 13.47 -14.60 -11.48
N ALA A 237 14.02 -15.11 -12.58
CA ALA A 237 14.53 -16.47 -12.67
C ALA A 237 15.70 -16.72 -11.71
N ALA A 238 16.61 -15.75 -11.56
CA ALA A 238 17.71 -15.84 -10.60
C ALA A 238 17.17 -15.84 -9.15
N ALA A 239 16.22 -14.97 -8.84
CA ALA A 239 15.54 -14.92 -7.55
C ALA A 239 14.76 -16.21 -7.25
N ALA A 240 14.17 -16.83 -8.27
CA ALA A 240 13.46 -18.10 -8.15
C ALA A 240 14.35 -19.26 -7.70
N GLY A 241 15.66 -19.16 -7.89
CA GLY A 241 16.63 -20.11 -7.32
C GLY A 241 16.62 -20.16 -5.78
N VAL A 242 16.11 -19.13 -5.10
CA VAL A 242 15.89 -19.11 -3.65
C VAL A 242 14.56 -19.80 -3.26
N GLY A 243 13.60 -19.89 -4.21
CA GLY A 243 12.31 -20.52 -4.01
C GLY A 243 11.41 -19.79 -3.01
N GLN A 244 10.63 -20.55 -2.25
CA GLN A 244 9.63 -20.02 -1.29
C GLN A 244 10.23 -19.22 -0.13
N ALA A 245 11.56 -19.20 0.05
CA ALA A 245 12.23 -18.34 1.04
C ALA A 245 12.44 -16.90 0.55
N TRP A 246 12.15 -16.59 -0.72
CA TRP A 246 12.29 -15.24 -1.29
C TRP A 246 11.55 -14.12 -0.53
N PRO A 247 10.35 -14.33 0.06
CA PRO A 247 9.68 -13.31 0.89
C PRO A 247 10.57 -12.76 2.01
N LEU A 248 11.49 -13.57 2.58
CA LEU A 248 12.44 -13.14 3.60
C LEU A 248 13.49 -12.15 3.05
N LEU A 249 13.78 -12.23 1.75
CA LEU A 249 14.77 -11.39 1.07
C LEU A 249 14.14 -10.15 0.40
N ALA A 250 12.83 -10.18 0.11
CA ALA A 250 12.14 -9.09 -0.56
C ALA A 250 12.27 -7.72 0.13
N PRO A 251 12.22 -7.61 1.49
CA PRO A 251 12.46 -6.35 2.18
C PRO A 251 13.85 -5.79 1.95
N TYR A 252 14.87 -6.64 1.86
CA TYR A 252 16.25 -6.21 1.62
C TYR A 252 16.41 -5.63 0.22
N VAL A 253 15.71 -6.18 -0.78
CA VAL A 253 15.63 -5.58 -2.12
C VAL A 253 14.99 -4.19 -2.06
N GLY A 254 13.93 -4.03 -1.25
CA GLY A 254 13.33 -2.72 -0.98
C GLY A 254 14.32 -1.74 -0.36
N VAL A 255 15.03 -2.15 0.69
CA VAL A 255 16.07 -1.34 1.33
C VAL A 255 17.14 -0.91 0.31
N LEU A 256 17.65 -1.85 -0.49
CA LEU A 256 18.63 -1.59 -1.55
C LEU A 256 18.09 -0.61 -2.60
N GLY A 257 16.86 -0.81 -3.05
CA GLY A 257 16.21 0.08 -4.02
C GLY A 257 16.18 1.52 -3.51
N THR A 258 15.71 1.72 -2.27
CA THR A 258 15.62 3.07 -1.68
C THR A 258 17.00 3.66 -1.38
N PHE A 259 17.96 2.83 -0.96
CA PHE A 259 19.33 3.26 -0.73
C PHE A 259 19.98 3.81 -2.01
N ILE A 260 19.82 3.10 -3.14
CA ILE A 260 20.42 3.48 -4.43
C ILE A 260 19.68 4.67 -5.06
N THR A 261 18.35 4.59 -5.14
CA THR A 261 17.56 5.60 -5.86
C THR A 261 17.30 6.86 -5.04
N GLY A 262 17.41 6.75 -3.72
CA GLY A 262 17.04 7.81 -2.80
C GLY A 262 15.54 8.15 -2.78
N SER A 263 14.67 7.25 -3.25
CA SER A 263 13.22 7.52 -3.27
C SER A 263 12.42 6.22 -3.31
N ALA A 264 11.46 6.10 -2.39
CA ALA A 264 10.52 4.98 -2.41
C ALA A 264 9.72 4.94 -3.72
N THR A 265 9.33 6.09 -4.27
CA THR A 265 8.61 6.17 -5.55
C THR A 265 9.47 5.67 -6.71
N SER A 266 10.71 6.13 -6.81
CA SER A 266 11.62 5.70 -7.89
C SER A 266 11.96 4.22 -7.79
N SER A 267 12.15 3.71 -6.57
CA SER A 267 12.39 2.29 -6.35
C SER A 267 11.19 1.43 -6.74
N ASN A 268 9.97 1.85 -6.38
CA ASN A 268 8.74 1.16 -6.79
C ASN A 268 8.65 1.08 -8.30
N ILE A 269 8.94 2.18 -9.01
CA ILE A 269 8.93 2.19 -10.49
C ILE A 269 9.90 1.15 -11.04
N LEU A 270 11.08 0.98 -10.45
CA LEU A 270 12.12 0.08 -10.98
C LEU A 270 11.95 -1.39 -10.57
N PHE A 271 11.52 -1.67 -9.35
CA PHE A 271 11.64 -3.01 -8.74
C PHE A 271 10.31 -3.71 -8.45
N THR A 272 9.17 -3.02 -8.56
CA THR A 272 7.85 -3.67 -8.32
C THR A 272 7.60 -4.78 -9.33
N GLU A 273 7.84 -4.53 -10.62
CA GLU A 273 7.67 -5.54 -11.68
C GLU A 273 8.60 -6.75 -11.48
N PHE A 274 9.80 -6.52 -10.96
CA PHE A 274 10.69 -7.59 -10.54
C PHE A 274 10.07 -8.45 -9.44
N GLN A 275 9.53 -7.84 -8.38
CA GLN A 275 8.89 -8.60 -7.29
C GLN A 275 7.64 -9.33 -7.76
N VAL A 276 6.82 -8.73 -8.62
CA VAL A 276 5.65 -9.39 -9.22
C VAL A 276 6.08 -10.58 -10.07
N SER A 277 7.08 -10.42 -10.94
CA SER A 277 7.60 -11.50 -11.77
C SER A 277 8.24 -12.62 -10.94
N THR A 278 8.97 -12.29 -9.87
CA THR A 278 9.50 -13.28 -8.92
C THR A 278 8.38 -14.01 -8.20
N ALA A 279 7.32 -13.30 -7.80
CA ALA A 279 6.18 -13.90 -7.11
C ALA A 279 5.55 -15.03 -7.94
N HIS A 280 5.35 -14.77 -9.24
CA HIS A 280 4.88 -15.78 -10.18
C HIS A 280 5.88 -16.93 -10.39
N SER A 281 7.18 -16.68 -10.27
CA SER A 281 8.22 -17.69 -10.48
C SER A 281 8.44 -18.61 -9.27
N VAL A 282 8.23 -18.09 -8.05
CA VAL A 282 8.34 -18.86 -6.80
C VAL A 282 6.99 -19.26 -6.23
N ASP A 283 5.93 -18.95 -6.96
CA ASP A 283 4.58 -19.38 -6.67
C ASP A 283 4.01 -18.85 -5.35
N VAL A 284 4.16 -17.54 -5.15
CA VAL A 284 3.60 -16.82 -4.00
C VAL A 284 2.71 -15.69 -4.47
N PRO A 285 1.70 -15.28 -3.67
CA PRO A 285 0.87 -14.13 -3.98
C PRO A 285 1.72 -12.85 -4.23
N PRO A 286 1.58 -12.16 -5.39
CA PRO A 286 2.35 -10.95 -5.69
C PRO A 286 2.19 -9.85 -4.63
N ALA A 287 1.01 -9.76 -4.02
CA ALA A 287 0.74 -8.83 -2.94
C ALA A 287 1.70 -8.99 -1.75
N ILE A 288 2.14 -10.21 -1.43
CA ILE A 288 3.07 -10.45 -0.32
C ILE A 288 4.45 -9.88 -0.64
N LEU A 289 5.00 -10.18 -1.82
CA LEU A 289 6.32 -9.67 -2.20
C LEU A 289 6.33 -8.16 -2.40
N VAL A 290 5.28 -7.60 -3.00
CA VAL A 290 5.14 -6.15 -3.16
C VAL A 290 4.97 -5.45 -1.81
N ALA A 291 4.24 -6.05 -0.86
CA ALA A 291 4.11 -5.52 0.50
C ALA A 291 5.45 -5.57 1.27
N ALA A 292 6.14 -6.71 1.24
CA ALA A 292 7.44 -6.90 1.87
C ALA A 292 8.50 -5.95 1.27
N HIS A 293 8.49 -5.79 -0.07
CA HIS A 293 9.28 -4.79 -0.76
C HIS A 293 8.92 -3.37 -0.30
N GLY A 294 7.64 -3.01 -0.28
CA GLY A 294 7.12 -1.73 0.18
C GLY A 294 7.55 -1.38 1.62
N PHE A 295 7.53 -2.37 2.50
CA PHE A 295 8.02 -2.24 3.86
C PHE A 295 9.54 -1.97 3.87
N GLY A 296 10.32 -2.75 3.12
CA GLY A 296 11.75 -2.55 2.95
C GLY A 296 12.11 -1.18 2.38
N LEU A 297 11.35 -0.68 1.40
CA LEU A 297 11.48 0.66 0.83
C LEU A 297 11.32 1.74 1.89
N ALA A 298 10.28 1.63 2.72
CA ALA A 298 10.02 2.59 3.78
C ALA A 298 11.19 2.67 4.76
N ILE A 299 11.72 1.52 5.19
CA ILE A 299 12.86 1.43 6.11
C ILE A 299 14.17 1.88 5.47
N GLY A 300 14.36 1.59 4.18
CA GLY A 300 15.56 1.99 3.44
C GLY A 300 15.83 3.50 3.48
N ASN A 301 14.81 4.33 3.70
CA ASN A 301 14.97 5.78 3.88
C ASN A 301 15.91 6.16 5.04
N ILE A 302 16.02 5.32 6.07
CA ILE A 302 16.86 5.59 7.24
C ILE A 302 18.35 5.53 6.87
N VAL A 303 18.72 4.67 5.91
CA VAL A 303 20.12 4.50 5.45
C VAL A 303 20.41 5.23 4.13
N ALA A 304 19.41 5.88 3.54
CA ALA A 304 19.58 6.52 2.24
C ALA A 304 20.51 7.74 2.33
N PRO A 305 21.57 7.85 1.50
CA PRO A 305 22.59 8.89 1.66
C PRO A 305 22.02 10.31 1.61
N HIS A 306 21.06 10.58 0.72
CA HIS A 306 20.44 11.89 0.60
C HIS A 306 19.68 12.33 1.87
N ASN A 307 19.04 11.40 2.56
CA ASN A 307 18.36 11.67 3.85
C ASN A 307 19.38 11.89 4.97
N ILE A 308 20.45 11.09 4.99
CA ILE A 308 21.52 11.24 5.99
C ILE A 308 22.22 12.59 5.81
N ILE A 309 22.58 12.98 4.59
CA ILE A 309 23.22 14.26 4.30
C ILE A 309 22.30 15.42 4.71
N ALA A 310 21.02 15.37 4.32
CA ALA A 310 20.05 16.39 4.69
C ALA A 310 19.85 16.48 6.21
N GLY A 311 19.70 15.34 6.88
CA GLY A 311 19.57 15.25 8.33
C GLY A 311 20.78 15.83 9.05
N SER A 312 21.99 15.37 8.71
CA SER A 312 23.25 15.85 9.29
C SER A 312 23.43 17.35 9.14
N ALA A 313 23.06 17.92 7.99
CA ALA A 313 23.10 19.37 7.78
C ALA A 313 22.15 20.15 8.73
N THR A 314 20.99 19.59 9.07
CA THR A 314 20.02 20.26 9.96
C THR A 314 20.42 20.27 11.43
N VAL A 315 21.17 19.26 11.88
CA VAL A 315 21.60 19.12 13.29
C VAL A 315 23.08 19.47 13.51
N GLY A 316 23.76 20.00 12.48
CA GLY A 316 25.16 20.44 12.60
C GLY A 316 26.18 19.29 12.64
N LEU A 317 25.83 18.11 12.12
CA LEU A 317 26.70 16.93 12.05
C LEU A 317 27.36 16.75 10.67
N ILE A 318 27.58 17.84 9.94
CA ILE A 318 28.23 17.83 8.62
C ILE A 318 29.63 17.21 8.75
N GLY A 319 29.96 16.27 7.87
CA GLY A 319 31.23 15.51 7.90
C GLY A 319 31.20 14.27 8.78
N ARG A 320 30.08 13.99 9.47
CA ARG A 320 29.85 12.79 10.30
C ARG A 320 28.76 11.88 9.73
N GLU A 321 28.47 11.99 8.42
CA GLU A 321 27.44 11.21 7.73
C GLU A 321 27.71 9.70 7.82
N GLY A 322 28.99 9.28 7.80
CA GLY A 322 29.38 7.89 7.95
C GLY A 322 29.02 7.30 9.32
N GLU A 323 29.15 8.10 10.39
CA GLU A 323 28.73 7.68 11.74
C GLU A 323 27.20 7.55 11.83
N ALA A 324 26.48 8.50 11.22
CA ALA A 324 25.03 8.43 11.13
C ALA A 324 24.59 7.16 10.37
N LEU A 325 25.17 6.90 9.19
CA LEU A 325 24.90 5.69 8.41
C LEU A 325 25.18 4.42 9.23
N ALA A 326 26.36 4.32 9.84
CA ALA A 326 26.74 3.17 10.67
C ALA A 326 25.76 2.93 11.84
N SER A 327 25.31 4.01 12.49
CA SER A 327 24.36 3.93 13.59
C SER A 327 22.96 3.48 13.15
N THR A 328 22.55 3.84 11.93
CA THR A 328 21.24 3.52 11.35
C THR A 328 21.17 2.17 10.63
N LEU A 329 22.31 1.65 10.16
CA LEU A 329 22.37 0.41 9.40
C LEU A 329 21.88 -0.79 10.21
N ARG A 330 22.29 -0.88 11.49
CA ARG A 330 21.87 -1.99 12.35
C ARG A 330 20.34 -2.01 12.58
N PRO A 331 19.70 -0.90 13.00
CA PRO A 331 18.24 -0.83 13.05
C PRO A 331 17.59 -1.18 11.70
N CYS A 332 18.10 -0.67 10.59
CA CYS A 332 17.58 -0.95 9.25
C CYS A 332 17.56 -2.46 8.93
N LEU A 333 18.65 -3.17 9.21
CA LEU A 333 18.74 -4.62 8.98
C LEU A 333 17.81 -5.41 9.91
N ILE A 334 17.68 -5.01 11.17
CA ILE A 334 16.75 -5.65 12.11
C ILE A 334 15.30 -5.46 11.63
N TYR A 335 14.93 -4.26 11.23
CA TYR A 335 13.60 -4.01 10.70
C TYR A 335 13.37 -4.80 9.41
N ALA A 336 14.32 -4.82 8.48
CA ALA A 336 14.22 -5.62 7.25
C ALA A 336 13.99 -7.11 7.55
N ALA A 337 14.67 -7.68 8.56
CA ALA A 337 14.47 -9.06 9.00
C ALA A 337 13.10 -9.32 9.65
N ILE A 338 12.44 -8.30 10.22
CA ILE A 338 11.08 -8.43 10.76
C ILE A 338 10.04 -8.34 9.64
N GLY A 339 10.35 -7.64 8.55
CA GLY A 339 9.46 -7.44 7.41
C GLY A 339 9.37 -8.57 6.41
N GLY A 340 10.20 -9.60 6.58
CA GLY A 340 10.29 -10.78 5.74
C GLY A 340 10.78 -11.92 6.60
#